data_AF-X1N584-F1
#
_entry.id   AF-X1N584-F1
#
_cell.length_a   1.000
_cell.length_b   1.000
_cell.length_c   1.000
_cell.angle_alpha   90.00
_cell.angle_beta   90.00
_cell.angle_gamma   90.00
#
_symmetry.space_group_name_H-M   'P 1'
#
loop_
_entity.id
_entity.type
_entity.pdbx_description
1 polymer ?
#
loop_
_entity_poly.entity_id
_entity_poly.type
_entity_poly.pdbx_seq_one_letter_code
_entity_poly.pdbx_strand_id
1 'polypeptide(L)'
;MRTVNVRNMGQPYKITLLIPLLLILGITLRGDYGYASASTLTSIVVDTTDDELNSDGDCSLREAVRAANLDITVDGCEVGSGDDTIVLG
;
A
#
# COMPACT_ATOMS: atom_id res chain seq x y z
N MET A 1 -55.85 43.64 -3.91
CA MET A 1 -55.59 42.85 -5.13
C MET A 1 -54.11 42.49 -5.15
N ARG A 2 -53.75 41.24 -4.86
CA ARG A 2 -52.34 40.81 -4.86
C ARG A 2 -52.25 39.48 -5.60
N THR A 3 -51.96 39.57 -6.89
CA THR A 3 -51.65 38.42 -7.74
C THR A 3 -50.16 38.15 -7.62
N VAL A 4 -49.80 36.99 -7.09
CA VAL A 4 -48.43 36.46 -7.18
C VAL A 4 -48.45 35.42 -8.28
N ASN A 5 -47.77 35.70 -9.39
CA ASN A 5 -47.57 34.77 -10.50
C ASN A 5 -46.14 34.21 -10.38
N VAL A 6 -46.02 33.00 -9.84
CA VAL A 6 -44.76 32.26 -9.79
C VAL A 6 -44.53 31.59 -11.14
N ARG A 7 -43.67 32.22 -11.96
CA ARG A 7 -43.07 31.60 -13.14
C ARG A 7 -42.09 30.50 -12.70
N ASN A 8 -41.85 29.56 -13.61
CA ASN A 8 -40.80 28.54 -13.59
C ASN A 8 -41.06 27.28 -12.75
N MET A 9 -41.83 26.36 -13.34
CA MET A 9 -41.72 24.91 -13.06
C MET A 9 -41.06 24.21 -14.27
N GLY A 10 -39.83 24.61 -14.59
CA GLY A 10 -38.96 23.81 -15.47
C GLY A 10 -38.52 22.56 -14.70
N GLN A 11 -39.24 21.46 -14.90
CA GLN A 11 -39.11 20.17 -14.22
C GLN A 11 -37.69 19.54 -14.36
N PRO A 12 -36.86 19.49 -13.29
CA PRO A 12 -35.50 18.94 -13.33
C PRO A 12 -35.40 17.46 -12.88
N TYR A 13 -36.54 16.75 -12.76
CA TYR A 13 -36.61 15.43 -12.12
C TYR A 13 -35.81 14.32 -12.82
N LYS A 14 -35.48 14.48 -14.12
CA LYS A 14 -34.73 13.46 -14.88
C LYS A 14 -33.26 13.36 -14.43
N ILE A 15 -32.66 14.45 -13.98
CA ILE A 15 -31.26 14.48 -13.52
C ILE A 15 -31.17 14.22 -12.00
N THR A 16 -32.19 14.64 -11.24
CA THR A 16 -32.24 14.46 -9.77
C THR A 16 -32.30 12.98 -9.32
N LEU A 17 -32.82 12.07 -10.16
CA LEU A 17 -32.94 10.64 -9.83
C LEU A 17 -31.64 9.82 -10.00
N LEU A 18 -30.67 10.29 -10.79
CA LEU A 18 -29.42 9.57 -11.07
C LEU A 18 -28.35 9.77 -9.98
N ILE A 19 -28.39 10.92 -9.31
CA ILE A 19 -27.44 11.31 -8.25
C ILE A 19 -27.52 10.37 -7.02
N PRO A 20 -28.69 10.02 -6.45
CA PRO A 20 -28.74 9.10 -5.31
C PRO A 20 -28.32 7.68 -5.70
N LEU A 21 -28.59 7.23 -6.93
CA LEU A 21 -28.21 5.88 -7.39
C LEU A 21 -26.68 5.72 -7.51
N LEU A 22 -25.99 6.74 -8.04
CA LEU A 22 -24.53 6.79 -8.11
C LEU A 22 -23.88 6.89 -6.72
N LEU A 23 -24.50 7.62 -5.78
CA LEU A 23 -24.04 7.70 -4.39
C LEU A 23 -24.15 6.35 -3.66
N ILE A 24 -25.26 5.62 -3.85
CA ILE A 24 -25.45 4.30 -3.22
C ILE A 24 -24.46 3.27 -3.79
N LEU A 25 -24.22 3.27 -5.12
CA LEU A 25 -23.24 2.40 -5.77
C LEU A 25 -21.80 2.70 -5.30
N GLY A 26 -21.47 3.99 -5.10
CA GLY A 26 -20.16 4.42 -4.59
C GLY A 26 -19.92 4.07 -3.12
N ILE A 27 -20.97 3.95 -2.30
CA ILE A 27 -20.86 3.54 -0.89
C ILE A 27 -20.59 2.03 -0.77
N THR A 28 -21.15 1.20 -1.66
CA THR A 28 -20.93 -0.25 -1.65
C THR A 28 -19.54 -0.69 -2.14
N LEU A 29 -18.76 0.23 -2.73
CA LEU A 29 -17.38 0.02 -3.20
C LEU A 29 -16.33 0.62 -2.26
N ARG A 30 -16.72 1.02 -1.04
CA ARG A 30 -15.74 1.34 0.01
C ARG A 30 -15.13 0.04 0.48
N GLY A 31 -14.11 -0.43 -0.24
CA GLY A 31 -13.24 -1.48 0.24
C GLY A 31 -12.65 -1.02 1.56
N ASP A 32 -12.89 -1.77 2.63
CA ASP A 32 -12.06 -1.73 3.83
C ASP A 32 -10.69 -2.27 3.42
N TYR A 33 -9.91 -1.45 2.72
CA TYR A 33 -8.50 -1.70 2.48
C TYR A 33 -7.78 -1.45 3.80
N GLY A 34 -7.92 -2.42 4.70
CA GLY A 34 -7.07 -2.54 5.87
C GLY A 34 -5.67 -2.82 5.38
N TYR A 35 -4.91 -1.77 5.06
CA TYR A 35 -3.46 -1.86 5.01
C TYR A 35 -3.01 -2.05 6.46
N ALA A 36 -2.98 -3.30 6.91
CA ALA A 36 -2.17 -3.67 8.05
C ALA A 36 -0.71 -3.56 7.61
N SER A 37 -0.20 -2.33 7.52
CA SER A 37 1.24 -2.11 7.47
C SER A 37 1.75 -2.34 8.89
N ALA A 38 1.89 -3.61 9.25
CA ALA A 38 2.89 -3.99 10.23
C ALA A 38 4.24 -3.71 9.56
N SER A 39 4.68 -2.46 9.60
CA SER A 39 6.09 -2.14 9.38
C SER A 39 6.85 -2.72 10.56
N THR A 40 7.05 -4.02 10.48
CA THR A 40 8.02 -4.72 11.32
C THR A 40 9.34 -4.25 10.75
N LEU A 41 10.09 -3.46 11.50
CA LEU A 41 11.47 -3.15 11.13
C LEU A 41 12.16 -4.49 10.82
N THR A 42 12.40 -4.76 9.54
CA THR A 42 13.09 -5.95 9.08
C THR A 42 14.57 -5.72 9.33
N SER A 43 15.06 -6.30 10.41
CA SER A 43 16.50 -6.36 10.65
C SER A 43 17.07 -7.50 9.82
N ILE A 44 17.91 -7.18 8.83
CA ILE A 44 18.67 -8.19 8.07
C ILE A 44 19.96 -8.45 8.85
N VAL A 45 20.09 -9.65 9.41
CA VAL A 45 21.24 -10.03 10.24
C VAL A 45 22.30 -10.68 9.36
N VAL A 46 23.48 -10.08 9.36
CA VAL A 46 24.71 -10.63 8.76
C VAL A 46 25.34 -11.57 9.77
N ASP A 47 25.55 -12.83 9.41
CA ASP A 47 26.12 -13.86 10.29
C ASP A 47 27.46 -14.43 9.80
N THR A 48 27.94 -13.96 8.64
CA THR A 48 29.31 -14.20 8.16
C THR A 48 30.05 -12.88 7.93
N THR A 49 31.37 -12.91 8.16
CA THR A 49 32.27 -11.79 7.83
C THR A 49 32.89 -11.92 6.46
N ASP A 50 32.69 -13.05 5.79
CA ASP A 50 33.19 -13.27 4.45
C ASP A 50 32.45 -12.35 3.48
N ASP A 51 33.20 -11.72 2.57
CA ASP A 51 32.63 -10.86 1.53
C ASP A 51 32.34 -11.71 0.31
N GLU A 52 31.13 -12.22 0.22
CA GLU A 52 30.75 -13.17 -0.81
C GLU A 52 29.40 -12.91 -1.46
N LEU A 53 29.15 -13.71 -2.48
CA LEU A 53 27.91 -13.70 -3.23
C LEU A 53 27.71 -15.08 -3.84
N ASN A 54 27.47 -16.08 -2.99
CA ASN A 54 27.33 -17.45 -3.43
C ASN A 54 26.02 -18.05 -2.89
N SER A 55 25.99 -19.34 -2.55
CA SER A 55 24.77 -20.03 -2.14
C SER A 55 25.11 -21.17 -1.19
N ASP A 56 25.74 -20.83 -0.06
CA ASP A 56 26.13 -21.77 0.99
C ASP A 56 25.32 -21.62 2.28
N GLY A 57 24.41 -20.64 2.32
CA GLY A 57 23.32 -20.51 3.28
C GLY A 57 23.59 -19.54 4.43
N ASP A 58 24.73 -18.85 4.42
CA ASP A 58 24.98 -17.72 5.32
C ASP A 58 24.53 -16.39 4.69
N CYS A 59 24.66 -15.31 5.46
CA CYS A 59 24.30 -13.96 5.03
C CYS A 59 25.48 -13.01 5.17
N SER A 60 26.19 -12.76 4.07
CA SER A 60 27.25 -11.74 4.02
C SER A 60 26.68 -10.32 3.96
N LEU A 61 27.52 -9.32 4.26
CA LEU A 61 27.13 -7.90 4.13
C LEU A 61 26.72 -7.55 2.69
N ARG A 62 27.38 -8.15 1.68
CA ARG A 62 27.07 -7.91 0.28
C ARG A 62 25.70 -8.48 -0.09
N GLU A 63 25.36 -9.65 0.43
CA GLU A 63 24.05 -10.27 0.23
C GLU A 63 22.95 -9.51 0.95
N ALA A 64 23.18 -9.09 2.20
CA ALA A 64 22.23 -8.29 2.98
C ALA A 64 21.86 -6.98 2.28
N VAL A 65 22.85 -6.27 1.73
CA VAL A 65 22.61 -5.05 0.95
C VAL A 65 21.80 -5.33 -0.32
N ARG A 66 22.01 -6.47 -0.98
CA ARG A 66 21.20 -6.85 -2.15
C ARG A 66 19.78 -7.22 -1.76
N ALA A 67 19.60 -7.95 -0.66
CA ALA A 67 18.28 -8.33 -0.15
C ALA A 67 17.43 -7.10 0.19
N ALA A 68 18.02 -6.11 0.86
CA ALA A 68 17.40 -4.82 1.15
C ALA A 68 17.01 -4.05 -0.13
N ASN A 69 17.95 -3.86 -1.05
CA ASN A 69 17.70 -3.01 -2.24
C ASN A 69 16.71 -3.62 -3.24
N LEU A 70 16.58 -4.95 -3.26
CA LEU A 70 15.76 -5.67 -4.23
C LEU A 70 14.43 -6.13 -3.65
N ASP A 71 14.23 -6.01 -2.33
CA ASP A 71 13.10 -6.58 -1.61
C ASP A 71 12.91 -8.09 -1.94
N ILE A 72 14.02 -8.85 -1.96
CA ILE A 72 14.01 -10.31 -2.14
C ILE A 72 14.96 -11.01 -1.17
N THR A 73 14.72 -12.29 -0.90
CA THR A 73 15.71 -13.16 -0.23
C THR A 73 16.95 -13.33 -1.11
N VAL A 74 18.13 -13.20 -0.52
CA VAL A 74 19.42 -13.48 -1.17
C VAL A 74 20.19 -14.44 -0.27
N ASP A 75 20.30 -15.68 -0.72
CA ASP A 75 20.86 -16.79 0.05
C ASP A 75 20.31 -16.92 1.48
N GLY A 76 21.16 -16.87 2.52
CA GLY A 76 20.74 -16.89 3.92
C GLY A 76 20.10 -15.59 4.41
N CYS A 77 20.19 -14.49 3.65
CA CYS A 77 19.62 -13.20 4.04
C CYS A 77 18.11 -13.13 3.83
N GLU A 78 17.38 -12.78 4.89
CA GLU A 78 15.93 -12.51 4.83
C GLU A 78 15.60 -11.36 3.87
N VAL A 79 14.36 -11.39 3.35
CA VAL A 79 13.84 -10.37 2.43
C VAL A 79 13.71 -9.00 3.13
N GLY A 80 14.16 -7.94 2.43
CA GLY A 80 13.95 -6.57 2.87
C GLY A 80 12.48 -6.14 2.82
N SER A 81 12.13 -5.10 3.57
CA SER A 81 10.79 -4.49 3.54
C SER A 81 10.80 -3.06 4.07
N GLY A 82 10.66 -2.09 3.17
CA GLY A 82 10.57 -0.68 3.54
C GLY A 82 11.93 -0.14 3.97
N ASP A 83 11.99 0.51 5.14
CA ASP A 83 13.28 0.97 5.68
C ASP A 83 13.99 -0.19 6.38
N ASP A 84 15.01 -0.76 5.73
CA ASP A 84 15.79 -1.88 6.28
C ASP A 84 16.88 -1.43 7.25
N THR A 85 17.12 -2.26 8.27
CA THR A 85 18.28 -2.13 9.16
C THR A 85 19.18 -3.34 9.01
N ILE A 86 20.43 -3.13 8.61
CA ILE A 86 21.43 -4.21 8.54
C ILE A 86 22.17 -4.29 9.89
N VAL A 87 22.14 -5.47 10.51
CA VAL A 87 22.78 -5.75 11.81
C VAL A 87 23.95 -6.69 11.58
N LEU A 88 25.11 -6.37 12.17
CA LEU A 88 26.29 -7.25 12.15
C LEU A 88 26.27 -8.13 13.40
N GLY A 89 26.10 -9.45 13.21
CA GLY A 89 25.95 -10.46 14.25
C GLY A 89 27.25 -11.10 14.71
#